data_AF-A0A514LEX4-F1
#
_entry.id   AF-A0A514LEX4-F1
#
_cell.length_a   1.000
_cell.length_b   1.000
_cell.length_c   1.000
_cell.angle_alpha   90.00
_cell.angle_beta   90.00
_cell.angle_gamma   90.00
#
_symmetry.space_group_name_H-M   'P 1'
#
loop_
_entity.id
_entity.type
_entity.pdbx_description
1 polymer ?
#
loop_
_entity_poly.entity_id
_entity_poly.type
_entity_poly.pdbx_seq_one_letter_code
_entity_poly.pdbx_strand_id
1 'polypeptide(L)'
;MNKKITPLTVLASSLFVLAACGGEEDAEGEDSQAITIGATAGPYSDMVSVAIQPGLEEKGYDVEIQEFSDYVYPNQALAEEEIEANLFQHSIYLEDFKEENDLELSGLITVPTAPMGIYSEDYESLDDIEEGAEMAIPNDPTNAARAFLMLEDADLIEFEDGIDELTASAHDITNNPLDLDFVELEAAQLPRQVGSSELTAVPGNFALGADMDLLTALELEDMPDQYRNVVAVRSEDEDSQLANDIEEIIESEEFEAVIDEEFEGFGKPEWME
;
A
#
# COMPACT_ATOMS: atom_id res chain seq x y z
N MET A 1 -22.55 65.54 58.76
CA MET A 1 -22.66 65.32 60.22
C MET A 1 -22.55 63.82 60.48
N ASN A 2 -21.72 63.45 61.46
CA ASN A 2 -21.68 62.18 62.19
C ASN A 2 -21.27 60.91 61.40
N LYS A 3 -20.02 60.45 61.54
CA LYS A 3 -19.43 59.63 62.64
C LYS A 3 -19.63 58.11 62.40
N LYS A 4 -18.48 57.50 62.05
CA LYS A 4 -18.04 56.10 62.15
C LYS A 4 -18.89 55.19 63.05
N ILE A 5 -19.28 54.02 62.55
CA ILE A 5 -19.40 52.77 63.32
C ILE A 5 -19.05 51.59 62.40
N THR A 6 -17.97 50.87 62.71
CA THR A 6 -17.61 49.56 62.15
C THR A 6 -18.29 48.48 62.99
N PRO A 7 -18.73 47.35 62.42
CA PRO A 7 -18.77 46.10 63.15
C PRO A 7 -17.77 45.09 62.58
N LEU A 8 -16.97 44.61 63.52
CA LEU A 8 -16.12 43.45 63.53
C LEU A 8 -16.95 42.18 63.21
N THR A 9 -16.50 41.34 62.27
CA THR A 9 -16.97 39.96 62.16
C THR A 9 -15.75 39.07 61.99
N VAL A 10 -15.38 38.40 63.08
CA VAL A 10 -14.44 37.29 63.15
C VAL A 10 -15.29 36.03 63.16
N LEU A 11 -15.08 35.08 62.24
CA LEU A 11 -14.99 33.65 62.60
C LEU A 11 -14.53 32.73 61.45
N ALA A 12 -13.44 32.02 61.74
CA ALA A 12 -13.04 30.67 61.35
C ALA A 12 -12.71 30.35 59.87
N SER A 13 -11.42 30.47 59.53
CA SER A 13 -10.77 29.63 58.51
C SER A 13 -10.45 28.26 59.09
N SER A 14 -10.95 27.20 58.46
CA SER A 14 -10.59 25.81 58.72
C SER A 14 -9.38 25.45 57.86
N LEU A 15 -8.20 25.37 58.48
CA LEU A 15 -7.04 24.68 57.90
C LEU A 15 -7.28 23.17 57.99
N PHE A 16 -7.48 22.51 56.86
CA PHE A 16 -7.25 21.07 56.75
C PHE A 16 -5.83 20.86 56.21
N VAL A 17 -4.94 20.45 57.10
CA VAL A 17 -3.65 19.83 56.75
C VAL A 17 -3.90 18.33 56.76
N LEU A 18 -3.91 17.69 55.60
CA LEU A 18 -3.80 16.25 55.44
C LEU A 18 -2.54 15.98 54.62
N ALA A 19 -1.45 15.76 55.35
CA ALA A 19 -0.34 14.97 54.85
C ALA A 19 -0.73 13.50 55.03
N ALA A 20 -0.95 12.79 53.93
CA ALA A 20 -0.97 11.34 53.90
C ALA A 20 0.01 10.91 52.80
N CYS A 21 1.19 10.48 53.24
CA CYS A 21 2.10 9.69 52.43
C CYS A 21 1.43 8.35 52.12
N GLY A 22 1.29 8.07 50.83
CA GLY A 22 1.03 6.75 50.27
C GLY A 22 1.64 6.81 48.89
N GLY A 23 2.96 6.60 48.82
CA GLY A 23 3.65 6.39 47.56
C GLY A 23 3.24 5.02 47.05
N GLU A 24 2.22 5.00 46.22
CA GLU A 24 2.19 4.10 45.07
C GLU A 24 3.11 4.77 44.05
N GLU A 25 4.28 4.18 43.86
CA GLU A 25 4.97 4.26 42.57
C GLU A 25 3.98 3.65 41.57
N ASP A 26 3.17 4.51 40.94
CA ASP A 26 2.63 4.21 39.63
C ASP A 26 3.86 3.86 38.79
N ALA A 27 3.99 2.57 38.48
CA ALA A 27 4.80 2.15 37.36
C ALA A 27 4.17 2.86 36.16
N GLU A 28 4.78 3.97 35.73
CA GLU A 28 4.64 4.51 34.38
C GLU A 28 4.93 3.31 33.47
N GLY A 29 3.86 2.64 33.03
CA GLY A 29 3.94 1.81 31.84
C GLY A 29 4.44 2.75 30.75
N GLU A 30 5.42 2.30 29.97
CA GLU A 30 5.79 3.00 28.75
C GLU A 30 4.50 3.26 27.97
N ASP A 31 4.09 4.52 27.86
CA ASP A 31 2.94 4.93 27.06
C ASP A 31 3.30 4.59 25.61
N SER A 32 2.89 3.41 25.14
CA SER A 32 3.08 2.98 23.77
C SER A 32 2.32 3.93 22.86
N GLN A 33 2.98 4.39 21.79
CA GLN A 33 2.34 5.28 20.82
C GLN A 33 1.43 4.45 19.92
N ALA A 34 0.12 4.61 20.08
CA ALA A 34 -0.86 3.99 19.19
C ALA A 34 -0.76 4.57 17.77
N ILE A 35 -0.66 3.68 16.78
CA ILE A 35 -0.61 4.00 15.35
C ILE A 35 -1.47 3.01 14.57
N THR A 36 -1.96 3.42 13.41
CA THR A 36 -2.68 2.60 12.46
C THR A 36 -1.93 2.59 11.12
N ILE A 37 -1.64 1.41 10.60
CA ILE A 37 -1.06 1.24 9.25
C ILE A 37 -2.13 0.66 8.33
N GLY A 38 -2.36 1.33 7.21
CA GLY A 38 -3.27 0.86 6.17
C GLY A 38 -2.58 -0.08 5.18
N ALA A 39 -3.23 -1.16 4.79
CA ALA A 39 -2.74 -2.02 3.71
C ALA A 39 -3.88 -2.67 2.94
N THR A 40 -3.68 -3.03 1.68
CA THR A 40 -4.65 -3.90 1.00
C THR A 40 -4.63 -5.29 1.62
N ALA A 41 -5.83 -5.86 1.80
CA ALA A 41 -6.00 -7.22 2.32
C ALA A 41 -5.23 -8.25 1.47
N GLY A 42 -4.74 -9.29 2.14
CA GLY A 42 -3.89 -10.32 1.55
C GLY A 42 -2.42 -9.99 1.80
N PRO A 43 -1.54 -10.04 0.78
CA PRO A 43 -0.11 -10.10 1.04
C PRO A 43 0.48 -8.88 1.73
N TYR A 44 -0.07 -7.68 1.54
CA TYR A 44 0.50 -6.47 2.13
C TYR A 44 0.03 -6.22 3.55
N SER A 45 -1.22 -6.55 3.90
CA SER A 45 -1.62 -6.56 5.32
C SER A 45 -0.87 -7.64 6.09
N ASP A 46 -0.64 -8.81 5.47
CA ASP A 46 0.22 -9.86 6.02
C ASP A 46 1.65 -9.34 6.20
N MET A 47 2.26 -8.70 5.20
CA MET A 47 3.63 -8.14 5.29
C MET A 47 3.76 -7.12 6.42
N VAL A 48 2.78 -6.21 6.56
CA VAL A 48 2.75 -5.28 7.69
C VAL A 48 2.68 -6.07 9.00
N SER A 49 1.81 -7.07 9.11
CA SER A 49 1.61 -7.82 10.35
C SER A 49 2.80 -8.68 10.77
N VAL A 50 3.46 -9.34 9.82
CA VAL A 50 4.49 -10.35 10.14
C VAL A 50 5.91 -9.81 10.02
N ALA A 51 6.15 -8.80 9.19
CA ALA A 51 7.50 -8.29 8.91
C ALA A 51 7.76 -6.88 9.46
N ILE A 52 6.75 -6.03 9.60
CA ILE A 52 6.92 -4.62 10.02
C ILE A 52 6.47 -4.38 11.47
N GLN A 53 5.25 -4.83 11.79
CA GLN A 53 4.62 -4.63 13.09
C GLN A 53 5.49 -5.11 14.28
N PRO A 54 6.13 -6.29 14.25
CA PRO A 54 6.95 -6.74 15.38
C PRO A 54 8.09 -5.76 15.71
N GLY A 55 8.78 -5.23 14.69
CA GLY A 55 9.85 -4.25 14.88
C GLY A 55 9.35 -2.92 15.43
N LEU A 56 8.15 -2.48 15.02
CA LEU A 56 7.52 -1.28 15.57
C LEU A 56 7.10 -1.47 17.03
N GLU A 57 6.55 -2.65 17.38
CA GLU A 57 6.20 -2.97 18.76
C GLU A 57 7.43 -2.99 19.68
N GLU A 58 8.58 -3.50 19.20
CA GLU A 58 9.85 -3.43 19.94
C GLU A 58 10.35 -1.99 20.15
N LYS A 59 10.01 -1.08 19.24
CA LYS A 59 10.32 0.36 19.33
C LYS A 59 9.29 1.15 20.17
N GLY A 60 8.26 0.50 20.70
CA GLY A 60 7.29 1.10 21.62
C GLY A 60 6.02 1.62 20.96
N TYR A 61 5.69 1.15 19.75
CA TYR A 61 4.41 1.44 19.10
C TYR A 61 3.35 0.38 19.46
N ASP A 62 2.09 0.80 19.51
CA ASP A 62 0.93 -0.11 19.55
C ASP A 62 0.26 -0.05 18.18
N VAL A 63 0.44 -1.08 17.36
CA VAL A 63 0.13 -1.06 15.93
C VAL A 63 -1.21 -1.72 15.65
N GLU A 64 -2.14 -0.95 15.10
CA GLU A 64 -3.36 -1.46 14.47
C GLU A 64 -3.19 -1.53 12.95
N ILE A 65 -3.73 -2.57 12.32
CA ILE A 65 -3.72 -2.71 10.85
C ILE A 65 -5.14 -2.49 10.33
N GLN A 66 -5.29 -1.53 9.43
CA GLN A 66 -6.53 -1.28 8.71
C GLN A 66 -6.45 -1.87 7.30
N GLU A 67 -7.24 -2.91 7.05
CA GLU A 67 -7.29 -3.53 5.74
C GLU A 67 -8.24 -2.79 4.78
N PHE A 68 -7.80 -2.64 3.54
CA PHE A 68 -8.57 -2.08 2.43
C PHE A 68 -8.78 -3.11 1.32
N SER A 69 -9.85 -2.96 0.55
CA SER A 69 -10.22 -3.89 -0.54
C SER A 69 -10.03 -3.31 -1.95
N ASP A 70 -9.55 -2.08 -2.04
CA ASP A 70 -9.38 -1.31 -3.28
C ASP A 70 -8.17 -0.39 -3.16
N TYR A 71 -7.83 0.28 -4.26
CA TYR A 71 -6.66 1.16 -4.36
C TYR A 71 -6.97 2.63 -4.10
N VAL A 72 -8.23 3.02 -3.86
CA VAL A 72 -8.60 4.44 -3.76
C VAL A 72 -8.61 4.90 -2.31
N TYR A 73 -9.28 4.15 -1.42
CA TYR A 73 -9.44 4.56 -0.03
C TYR A 73 -8.15 4.63 0.81
N PRO A 74 -7.09 3.81 0.62
CA PRO A 74 -5.91 3.89 1.48
C PRO A 74 -5.21 5.27 1.46
N ASN A 75 -5.10 5.91 0.29
CA ASN A 75 -4.50 7.24 0.21
C ASN A 75 -5.40 8.34 0.78
N GLN A 76 -6.72 8.18 0.65
CA GLN A 76 -7.68 9.11 1.26
C GLN A 76 -7.60 9.02 2.79
N ALA A 77 -7.60 7.81 3.34
CA ALA A 77 -7.44 7.58 4.77
C ALA A 77 -6.13 8.16 5.31
N LEU A 78 -5.03 8.01 4.57
CA LEU A 78 -3.73 8.59 4.94
C LEU A 78 -3.76 10.12 4.97
N ALA A 79 -4.36 10.74 3.95
CA ALA A 79 -4.51 12.19 3.86
C ALA A 79 -5.49 12.77 4.89
N GLU A 80 -6.50 12.00 5.30
CA GLU A 80 -7.50 12.38 6.30
C GLU A 80 -7.05 12.10 7.75
N GLU A 81 -5.79 11.71 7.95
CA GLU A 81 -5.19 11.39 9.25
C GLU A 81 -5.90 10.20 9.96
N GLU A 82 -6.52 9.30 9.21
CA GLU A 82 -7.10 8.06 9.76
C GLU A 82 -6.05 6.96 9.98
N ILE A 83 -4.96 7.00 9.22
CA ILE A 83 -3.80 6.11 9.31
C ILE A 83 -2.50 6.91 9.24
N GLU A 84 -1.42 6.40 9.81
CA GLU A 84 -0.10 7.07 9.81
C GLU A 84 0.75 6.72 8.59
N ALA A 85 0.58 5.52 8.04
CA ALA A 85 1.26 5.05 6.85
C ALA A 85 0.36 4.09 6.07
N ASN A 86 0.62 3.90 4.78
CA ASN A 86 0.02 2.82 4.02
C ASN A 86 1.02 2.00 3.19
N LEU A 87 0.68 0.74 2.92
CA LEU A 87 1.42 -0.15 2.03
C LEU A 87 0.44 -0.88 1.09
N PHE A 88 0.37 -0.43 -0.16
CA PHE A 88 -0.48 -1.08 -1.17
C PHE A 88 -0.16 -0.75 -2.62
N GLN A 89 0.57 0.35 -2.85
CA GLN A 89 0.77 0.98 -4.16
C GLN A 89 2.24 1.04 -4.53
N HIS A 90 2.51 1.16 -5.82
CA HIS A 90 3.84 1.52 -6.34
C HIS A 90 3.98 3.03 -6.49
N SER A 91 5.23 3.48 -6.70
CA SER A 91 5.56 4.90 -6.77
C SER A 91 4.85 5.63 -7.90
N ILE A 92 4.62 4.99 -9.04
CA ILE A 92 3.93 5.61 -10.19
C ILE A 92 2.46 5.90 -9.83
N TYR A 93 1.77 4.94 -9.22
CA TYR A 93 0.39 5.13 -8.74
C TYR A 93 0.31 6.20 -7.66
N LEU A 94 1.28 6.24 -6.72
CA LEU A 94 1.33 7.27 -5.68
C LEU A 94 1.43 8.68 -6.29
N GLU A 95 2.33 8.88 -7.26
CA GLU A 95 2.52 10.17 -7.93
C GLU A 95 1.28 10.58 -8.75
N ASP A 96 0.68 9.66 -9.48
CA ASP A 96 -0.55 9.91 -10.25
C ASP A 96 -1.72 10.26 -9.31
N PHE A 97 -1.97 9.43 -8.29
CA PHE A 97 -3.07 9.62 -7.36
C PHE A 97 -2.97 10.93 -6.60
N LYS A 98 -1.76 11.32 -6.16
CA LYS A 98 -1.58 12.57 -5.41
C LYS A 98 -1.72 13.80 -6.30
N GLU A 99 -1.31 13.74 -7.57
CA GLU A 99 -1.53 14.82 -8.54
C GLU A 99 -3.02 14.98 -8.86
N GLU A 100 -3.73 13.87 -9.12
CA GLU A 100 -5.15 13.91 -9.46
C GLU A 100 -6.05 14.39 -8.31
N ASN A 101 -5.67 14.12 -7.06
CA ASN A 101 -6.48 14.39 -5.88
C ASN A 101 -5.97 15.58 -5.04
N ASP A 102 -4.97 16.32 -5.52
CA ASP A 102 -4.34 17.44 -4.79
C ASP A 102 -3.88 17.04 -3.37
N LEU A 103 -3.23 15.87 -3.23
CA LEU A 103 -2.77 15.33 -1.94
C LEU A 103 -1.26 15.52 -1.73
N GLU A 104 -0.86 15.72 -0.48
CA GLU A 104 0.55 15.85 -0.06
C GLU A 104 1.01 14.56 0.60
N LEU A 105 1.32 13.55 -0.23
CA LEU A 105 1.82 12.24 0.18
C LEU A 105 3.23 12.00 -0.38
N SER A 106 4.03 11.23 0.35
CA SER A 106 5.40 10.88 0.00
C SER A 106 5.66 9.39 0.23
N GLY A 107 6.44 8.77 -0.65
CA GLY A 107 6.90 7.39 -0.49
C GLY A 107 8.22 7.36 0.28
N LEU A 108 8.36 6.44 1.24
CA LEU A 108 9.55 6.28 2.07
C LEU A 108 10.52 5.27 1.45
N ILE A 109 10.11 4.00 1.43
CA ILE A 109 10.95 2.88 1.01
C ILE A 109 10.12 1.87 0.22
N THR A 110 10.70 1.35 -0.86
CA THR A 110 10.10 0.29 -1.66
C THR A 110 10.25 -1.06 -0.97
N VAL A 111 9.30 -1.97 -1.17
CA VAL A 111 9.26 -3.29 -0.54
C VAL A 111 9.14 -4.41 -1.58
N PRO A 112 9.49 -5.66 -1.22
CA PRO A 112 9.22 -6.82 -2.05
C PRO A 112 7.75 -6.87 -2.48
N THR A 113 7.53 -7.13 -3.76
CA THR A 113 6.23 -6.92 -4.40
C THR A 113 5.92 -8.06 -5.34
N ALA A 114 4.66 -8.53 -5.33
CA ALA A 114 4.23 -9.57 -6.26
C ALA A 114 4.12 -9.02 -7.70
N PRO A 115 4.64 -9.75 -8.69
CA PRO A 115 4.50 -9.38 -10.09
C PRO A 115 3.03 -9.42 -10.51
N MET A 116 2.67 -8.59 -11.49
CA MET A 116 1.43 -8.76 -12.25
C MET A 116 1.54 -10.03 -13.11
N GLY A 117 0.40 -10.67 -13.39
CA GLY A 117 0.34 -11.82 -14.29
C GLY A 117 -0.77 -11.70 -15.32
N ILE A 118 -0.57 -12.28 -16.50
CA ILE A 118 -1.61 -12.51 -17.51
C ILE A 118 -2.14 -13.92 -17.33
N TYR A 119 -3.44 -14.07 -17.09
CA TYR A 119 -4.10 -15.35 -16.81
C TYR A 119 -5.15 -15.68 -17.87
N SER A 120 -5.40 -16.97 -18.07
CA SER A 120 -6.47 -17.50 -18.94
C SER A 120 -6.96 -18.85 -18.42
N GLU A 121 -8.25 -19.15 -18.59
CA GLU A 121 -8.77 -20.53 -18.51
C GLU A 121 -8.98 -21.17 -19.89
N ASP A 122 -8.92 -20.36 -20.96
CA ASP A 122 -9.17 -20.79 -22.35
C ASP A 122 -7.89 -21.19 -23.09
N TYR A 123 -6.75 -20.58 -22.72
CA TYR A 123 -5.45 -20.80 -23.37
C TYR A 123 -4.42 -21.40 -22.40
N GLU A 124 -3.54 -22.27 -22.90
CA GLU A 124 -2.43 -22.86 -22.13
C GLU A 124 -1.10 -22.11 -22.35
N SER A 125 -1.02 -21.26 -23.37
CA SER A 125 0.16 -20.46 -23.71
C SER A 125 -0.23 -19.22 -24.53
N LEU A 126 0.67 -18.23 -24.60
CA LEU A 126 0.47 -17.02 -25.41
C LEU A 126 0.31 -17.34 -26.91
N ASP A 127 0.95 -18.41 -27.40
CA ASP A 127 0.85 -18.85 -28.81
C ASP A 127 -0.55 -19.36 -29.20
N ASP A 128 -1.39 -19.71 -28.21
CA ASP A 128 -2.73 -20.26 -28.41
C ASP A 128 -3.82 -19.17 -28.48
N ILE A 129 -3.47 -17.91 -28.22
CA ILE A 129 -4.42 -16.79 -28.18
C ILE A 129 -5.07 -16.62 -29.56
N GLU A 130 -6.41 -16.58 -29.59
CA GLU A 130 -7.16 -16.42 -30.83
C GLU A 130 -7.31 -14.93 -31.22
N GLU A 131 -7.45 -14.68 -32.52
CA GLU A 131 -7.76 -13.34 -33.05
C GLU A 131 -9.11 -12.85 -32.50
N GLY A 132 -9.14 -11.63 -31.95
CA GLY A 132 -10.31 -11.00 -31.35
C GLY A 132 -10.55 -11.38 -29.89
N ALA A 133 -9.57 -12.03 -29.22
CA ALA A 133 -9.71 -12.42 -27.83
C ALA A 133 -9.97 -11.22 -26.90
N GLU A 134 -10.94 -11.35 -26.00
CA GLU A 134 -11.22 -10.33 -24.98
C GLU A 134 -10.15 -10.36 -23.89
N MET A 135 -9.56 -9.21 -23.58
CA MET A 135 -8.58 -9.04 -22.52
C MET A 135 -9.04 -8.02 -21.49
N ALA A 136 -9.29 -8.50 -20.26
CA ALA A 136 -9.57 -7.66 -19.12
C ALA A 136 -8.28 -7.07 -18.52
N ILE A 137 -8.26 -5.76 -18.29
CA ILE A 137 -7.12 -5.03 -17.71
C ILE A 137 -7.59 -4.06 -16.60
N PRO A 138 -6.68 -3.60 -15.72
CA PRO A 138 -6.99 -2.54 -14.76
C PRO A 138 -7.50 -1.27 -15.45
N ASN A 139 -8.40 -0.53 -14.79
CA ASN A 139 -8.98 0.71 -15.30
C ASN A 139 -8.34 1.99 -14.75
N ASP A 140 -7.43 1.88 -13.79
CA ASP A 140 -6.60 3.01 -13.39
C ASP A 140 -5.45 3.18 -14.41
N PRO A 141 -5.08 4.42 -14.79
CA PRO A 141 -4.16 4.67 -15.90
C PRO A 141 -2.81 3.97 -15.73
N THR A 142 -2.25 3.99 -14.52
CA THR A 142 -0.89 3.49 -14.27
C THR A 142 -0.79 1.97 -14.36
N ASN A 143 -1.79 1.23 -13.86
CA ASN A 143 -1.82 -0.23 -13.96
C ASN A 143 -2.35 -0.70 -15.33
N ALA A 144 -3.16 0.10 -16.02
CA ALA A 144 -3.51 -0.15 -17.42
C ALA A 144 -2.25 -0.07 -18.30
N ALA A 145 -1.46 1.00 -18.16
CA ALA A 145 -0.18 1.16 -18.84
C ALA A 145 0.77 -0.01 -18.56
N ARG A 146 0.89 -0.41 -17.28
CA ARG A 146 1.65 -1.60 -16.87
C ARG A 146 1.20 -2.88 -17.59
N ALA A 147 -0.10 -3.11 -17.69
CA ALA A 147 -0.65 -4.27 -18.40
C ALA A 147 -0.34 -4.22 -19.91
N PHE A 148 -0.39 -3.05 -20.54
CA PHE A 148 -0.02 -2.91 -21.95
C PHE A 148 1.48 -3.10 -22.18
N LEU A 149 2.35 -2.63 -21.28
CA LEU A 149 3.79 -2.91 -21.35
C LEU A 149 4.09 -4.41 -21.29
N MET A 150 3.41 -5.14 -20.40
CA MET A 150 3.52 -6.61 -20.38
C MET A 150 3.11 -7.27 -21.70
N LEU A 151 2.11 -6.72 -22.39
CA LEU A 151 1.70 -7.22 -23.70
C LEU A 151 2.72 -6.91 -24.79
N GLU A 152 3.38 -5.75 -24.72
CA GLU A 152 4.48 -5.43 -25.63
C GLU A 152 5.69 -6.35 -25.38
N ASP A 153 6.07 -6.57 -24.11
CA ASP A 153 7.15 -7.50 -23.73
C ASP A 153 6.86 -8.94 -24.19
N ALA A 154 5.59 -9.31 -24.24
CA ALA A 154 5.10 -10.60 -24.74
C ALA A 154 4.95 -10.67 -26.28
N ASP A 155 5.39 -9.63 -27.02
CA ASP A 155 5.24 -9.50 -28.48
C ASP A 155 3.77 -9.59 -28.98
N LEU A 156 2.78 -9.29 -28.12
CA LEU A 156 1.35 -9.33 -28.46
C LEU A 156 0.84 -8.01 -29.04
N ILE A 157 1.47 -6.90 -28.71
CA ILE A 157 1.21 -5.57 -29.26
C ILE A 157 2.55 -4.84 -29.49
N GLU A 158 2.53 -3.73 -30.23
CA GLU A 158 3.67 -2.80 -30.34
C GLU A 158 3.17 -1.36 -30.19
N PHE A 159 3.91 -0.51 -29.47
CA PHE A 159 3.58 0.92 -29.34
C PHE A 159 4.20 1.79 -30.45
N GLU A 160 3.80 3.07 -30.48
CA GLU A 160 4.49 4.10 -31.26
C GLU A 160 5.88 4.40 -30.64
N ASP A 161 6.89 4.61 -31.48
CA ASP A 161 8.22 4.99 -31.03
C ASP A 161 8.18 6.28 -30.18
N GLY A 162 8.68 6.20 -28.94
CA GLY A 162 8.89 7.36 -28.06
C GLY A 162 7.66 7.80 -27.27
N ILE A 163 6.71 6.91 -27.05
CA ILE A 163 5.63 7.11 -26.08
C ILE A 163 6.19 7.23 -24.66
N ASP A 164 5.39 7.78 -23.76
CA ASP A 164 5.66 7.70 -22.32
C ASP A 164 5.04 6.41 -21.77
N GLU A 165 5.90 5.42 -21.51
CA GLU A 165 5.53 4.08 -21.02
C GLU A 165 4.69 4.14 -19.73
N LEU A 166 4.89 5.14 -18.88
CA LEU A 166 4.14 5.30 -17.62
C LEU A 166 2.67 5.65 -17.85
N THR A 167 2.34 6.17 -19.03
CA THR A 167 1.00 6.62 -19.41
C THR A 167 0.49 5.91 -20.67
N ALA A 168 1.12 4.80 -21.05
CA ALA A 168 0.77 4.04 -22.23
C ALA A 168 -0.71 3.64 -22.22
N SER A 169 -1.37 3.79 -23.37
CA SER A 169 -2.79 3.49 -23.52
C SER A 169 -3.07 2.74 -24.81
N ALA A 170 -4.29 2.22 -24.96
CA ALA A 170 -4.73 1.61 -26.22
C ALA A 170 -4.62 2.55 -27.44
N HIS A 171 -4.56 3.87 -27.24
CA HIS A 171 -4.37 4.85 -28.33
C HIS A 171 -2.94 4.89 -28.88
N ASP A 172 -1.97 4.44 -28.09
CA ASP A 172 -0.55 4.47 -28.42
C ASP A 172 -0.11 3.18 -29.15
N ILE A 173 -0.99 2.18 -29.23
CA ILE A 173 -0.74 0.91 -29.90
C ILE A 173 -0.74 1.10 -31.41
N THR A 174 0.37 0.77 -32.06
CA THR A 174 0.53 0.84 -33.52
C THR A 174 0.35 -0.50 -34.23
N ASN A 175 0.56 -1.60 -33.50
CA ASN A 175 0.38 -2.95 -33.99
C ASN A 175 -0.34 -3.81 -32.94
N ASN A 176 -1.43 -4.45 -33.34
CA ASN A 176 -2.21 -5.41 -32.54
C ASN A 176 -2.58 -6.56 -33.50
N PRO A 177 -1.66 -7.49 -33.79
CA PRO A 177 -1.84 -8.50 -34.84
C PRO A 177 -2.98 -9.49 -34.56
N LEU A 178 -3.36 -9.64 -33.29
CA LEU A 178 -4.46 -10.50 -32.85
C LEU A 178 -5.78 -9.71 -32.69
N ASP A 179 -5.81 -8.40 -32.95
CA ASP A 179 -7.01 -7.56 -32.76
C ASP A 179 -7.64 -7.74 -31.37
N LEU A 180 -6.80 -7.85 -30.31
CA LEU A 180 -7.24 -8.03 -28.93
C LEU A 180 -8.25 -6.93 -28.52
N ASP A 181 -9.35 -7.33 -27.89
CA ASP A 181 -10.41 -6.43 -27.42
C ASP A 181 -10.22 -6.12 -25.93
N PHE A 182 -9.78 -4.91 -25.61
CA PHE A 182 -9.46 -4.52 -24.24
C PHE A 182 -10.70 -4.07 -23.46
N VAL A 183 -10.91 -4.66 -22.28
CA VAL A 183 -11.97 -4.31 -21.34
C VAL A 183 -11.36 -3.83 -20.03
N GLU A 184 -11.53 -2.55 -19.73
CA GLU A 184 -11.02 -1.94 -18.50
C GLU A 184 -11.97 -2.20 -17.32
N LEU A 185 -11.44 -2.73 -16.23
CA LEU A 185 -12.17 -3.05 -15.01
C LEU A 185 -11.40 -2.61 -13.77
N GLU A 186 -12.13 -2.36 -12.69
CA GLU A 186 -11.51 -2.10 -11.39
C GLU A 186 -10.61 -3.28 -10.99
N ALA A 187 -9.39 -2.98 -10.53
CA ALA A 187 -8.37 -3.98 -10.25
C ALA A 187 -8.84 -5.11 -9.31
N ALA A 188 -9.63 -4.77 -8.28
CA ALA A 188 -10.21 -5.72 -7.32
C ALA A 188 -11.23 -6.71 -7.94
N GLN A 189 -11.65 -6.50 -9.18
CA GLN A 189 -12.59 -7.35 -9.91
C GLN A 189 -11.89 -8.35 -10.84
N LEU A 190 -10.64 -8.08 -11.23
CA LEU A 190 -9.90 -8.85 -12.23
C LEU A 190 -9.72 -10.33 -11.85
N PRO A 191 -9.44 -10.74 -10.59
CA PRO A 191 -9.35 -12.15 -10.26
C PRO A 191 -10.62 -12.95 -10.59
N ARG A 192 -11.81 -12.32 -10.50
CA ARG A 192 -13.09 -12.96 -10.82
C ARG A 192 -13.40 -13.00 -12.32
N GLN A 193 -12.62 -12.27 -13.12
CA GLN A 193 -12.77 -12.23 -14.57
C GLN A 193 -11.97 -13.31 -15.27
N VAL A 194 -11.00 -13.92 -14.57
CA VAL A 194 -10.35 -15.15 -15.01
C VAL A 194 -11.43 -16.22 -15.21
N GLY A 195 -11.63 -16.65 -16.47
CA GLY A 195 -12.67 -17.61 -16.90
C GLY A 195 -13.98 -16.98 -17.40
N SER A 196 -14.14 -15.65 -17.28
CA SER A 196 -15.23 -14.91 -17.95
C SER A 196 -14.72 -14.15 -19.18
N SER A 197 -13.52 -13.57 -19.08
CA SER A 197 -12.75 -13.03 -20.20
C SER A 197 -11.69 -14.04 -20.62
N GLU A 198 -11.33 -14.06 -21.90
CA GLU A 198 -10.37 -15.03 -22.46
C GLU A 198 -8.95 -14.78 -21.94
N LEU A 199 -8.59 -13.52 -21.70
CA LEU A 199 -7.37 -13.09 -21.05
C LEU A 199 -7.69 -12.10 -19.92
N THR A 200 -6.89 -12.11 -18.86
CA THR A 200 -6.99 -11.11 -17.79
C THR A 200 -5.61 -10.78 -17.23
N ALA A 201 -5.23 -9.51 -17.24
CA ALA A 201 -4.08 -9.01 -16.48
C ALA A 201 -4.51 -8.77 -15.03
N VAL A 202 -3.91 -9.47 -14.07
CA VAL A 202 -4.29 -9.38 -12.65
C VAL A 202 -3.10 -8.88 -11.83
N PRO A 203 -3.22 -7.75 -11.10
CA PRO A 203 -2.21 -7.32 -10.14
C PRO A 203 -1.95 -8.40 -9.09
N GLY A 204 -0.68 -8.64 -8.77
CA GLY A 204 -0.27 -9.78 -7.97
C GLY A 204 -0.89 -9.86 -6.57
N ASN A 205 -1.15 -8.73 -5.91
CA ASN A 205 -1.82 -8.74 -4.59
C ASN A 205 -3.27 -9.19 -4.67
N PHE A 206 -3.99 -8.84 -5.75
CA PHE A 206 -5.36 -9.30 -5.95
C PHE A 206 -5.42 -10.75 -6.40
N ALA A 207 -4.43 -11.22 -7.16
CA ALA A 207 -4.29 -12.65 -7.47
C ALA A 207 -4.10 -13.46 -6.17
N LEU A 208 -3.12 -13.09 -5.34
CA LEU A 208 -2.85 -13.77 -4.08
C LEU A 208 -3.99 -13.64 -3.07
N GLY A 209 -4.60 -12.46 -2.96
CA GLY A 209 -5.78 -12.24 -2.12
C GLY A 209 -7.02 -13.01 -2.57
N ALA A 210 -7.03 -13.52 -3.80
CA ALA A 210 -8.07 -14.40 -4.34
C ALA A 210 -7.66 -15.89 -4.33
N ASP A 211 -6.59 -16.26 -3.61
CA ASP A 211 -6.02 -17.61 -3.54
C ASP A 211 -5.58 -18.17 -4.92
N MET A 212 -5.24 -17.29 -5.87
CA MET A 212 -4.67 -17.70 -7.16
C MET A 212 -3.19 -18.10 -6.99
N ASP A 213 -2.74 -19.04 -7.82
CA ASP A 213 -1.32 -19.42 -7.91
C ASP A 213 -0.65 -18.59 -9.02
N LEU A 214 0.34 -17.77 -8.66
CA LEU A 214 1.07 -16.95 -9.63
C LEU A 214 1.72 -17.79 -10.73
N LEU A 215 2.08 -19.05 -10.45
CA LEU A 215 2.70 -19.96 -11.42
C LEU A 215 1.75 -20.42 -12.53
N THR A 216 0.45 -20.16 -12.41
CA THR A 216 -0.53 -20.46 -13.47
C THR A 216 -0.71 -19.32 -14.46
N ALA A 217 -0.03 -18.19 -14.28
CA ALA A 217 -0.02 -17.14 -15.27
C ALA A 217 0.59 -17.64 -16.58
N LEU A 218 0.03 -17.22 -17.71
CA LEU A 218 0.62 -17.43 -19.04
C LEU A 218 1.92 -16.66 -19.18
N GLU A 219 1.95 -15.46 -18.58
CA GLU A 219 3.12 -14.59 -18.50
C GLU A 219 3.14 -13.92 -17.11
N LEU A 220 4.30 -13.91 -16.47
CA LEU A 220 4.54 -13.15 -15.26
C LEU A 220 5.43 -11.96 -15.61
N GLU A 221 5.13 -10.82 -15.02
CA GLU A 221 5.87 -9.59 -15.26
C GLU A 221 7.35 -9.69 -14.87
N ASP A 222 8.23 -9.30 -15.79
CA ASP A 222 9.62 -8.94 -15.44
C ASP A 222 9.64 -7.53 -14.86
N MET A 223 9.22 -7.43 -13.61
CA MET A 223 8.78 -6.18 -13.01
C MET A 223 9.90 -5.14 -12.81
N PRO A 224 9.83 -3.97 -13.49
CA PRO A 224 10.73 -2.85 -13.25
C PRO A 224 10.64 -2.33 -11.80
N ASP A 225 11.76 -1.81 -11.26
CA ASP A 225 11.84 -1.36 -9.87
C ASP A 225 10.81 -0.25 -9.53
N GLN A 226 10.48 0.61 -10.50
CA GLN A 226 9.46 1.66 -10.35
C GLN A 226 8.03 1.15 -10.06
N TYR A 227 7.75 -0.14 -10.35
CA TYR A 227 6.48 -0.79 -10.03
C TYR A 227 6.52 -1.54 -8.69
N ARG A 228 7.63 -1.51 -7.94
CA ARG A 228 7.70 -2.01 -6.58
C ARG A 228 6.81 -1.15 -5.68
N ASN A 229 6.07 -1.81 -4.81
CA ASN A 229 5.25 -1.13 -3.84
C ASN A 229 6.12 -0.32 -2.88
N VAL A 230 5.58 0.80 -2.42
CA VAL A 230 6.24 1.75 -1.53
C VAL A 230 5.37 1.95 -0.29
N VAL A 231 6.02 2.08 0.87
CA VAL A 231 5.35 2.60 2.06
C VAL A 231 5.15 4.09 1.88
N ALA A 232 3.91 4.55 1.93
CA ALA A 232 3.59 5.97 1.82
C ALA A 232 3.18 6.57 3.17
N VAL A 233 3.55 7.83 3.37
CA VAL A 233 3.13 8.68 4.50
C VAL A 233 2.67 10.05 3.99
N ARG A 234 2.09 10.86 4.87
CA ARG A 234 1.90 12.29 4.56
C ARG A 234 3.26 12.97 4.42
N SER A 235 3.41 13.88 3.46
CA SER A 235 4.70 14.54 3.19
C SER A 235 5.26 15.30 4.40
N GLU A 236 4.41 15.78 5.31
CA GLU A 236 4.89 16.43 6.55
C GLU A 236 5.50 15.47 7.58
N ASP A 237 5.23 14.16 7.42
CA ASP A 237 5.68 13.09 8.31
C ASP A 237 6.87 12.30 7.74
N GLU A 238 7.38 12.66 6.56
CA GLU A 238 8.52 11.99 5.90
C GLU A 238 9.78 11.96 6.79
N ASP A 239 10.04 13.04 7.53
CA ASP A 239 11.17 13.15 8.47
C ASP A 239 10.79 12.72 9.93
N SER A 240 9.63 12.10 10.13
CA SER A 240 9.15 11.73 11.48
C SER A 240 9.94 10.56 12.07
N GLN A 241 9.89 10.41 13.39
CA GLN A 241 10.50 9.25 14.06
C GLN A 241 9.89 7.93 13.56
N LEU A 242 8.56 7.89 13.34
CA LEU A 242 7.87 6.72 12.82
C LEU A 242 8.36 6.35 11.42
N ALA A 243 8.52 7.34 10.52
CA ALA A 243 9.04 7.11 9.17
C ALA A 243 10.44 6.48 9.21
N ASN A 244 11.36 7.07 9.98
CA ASN A 244 12.71 6.52 10.17
C ASN A 244 12.70 5.10 10.77
N ASP A 245 11.79 4.84 11.71
CA ASP A 245 11.67 3.52 12.34
C ASP A 245 11.14 2.47 11.37
N ILE A 246 10.19 2.82 10.49
CA ILE A 246 9.69 1.95 9.43
C ILE A 246 10.82 1.62 8.43
N GLU A 247 11.58 2.61 7.98
CA GLU A 247 12.72 2.41 7.08
C GLU A 247 13.77 1.49 7.70
N GLU A 248 14.17 1.73 8.95
CA GLU A 248 15.16 0.89 9.65
C GLU A 248 14.69 -0.58 9.76
N ILE A 249 13.40 -0.81 10.00
CA ILE A 249 12.84 -2.16 10.07
C ILE A 249 12.90 -2.82 8.70
N ILE A 250 12.46 -2.14 7.64
CA ILE A 250 12.42 -2.69 6.28
C ILE A 250 13.84 -2.97 5.76
N GLU A 251 14.82 -2.15 6.11
CA GLU A 251 16.24 -2.36 5.75
C GLU A 251 16.93 -3.46 6.58
N SER A 252 16.25 -4.07 7.56
CA SER A 252 16.88 -5.02 8.50
C SER A 252 17.04 -6.43 7.92
N GLU A 253 18.07 -7.14 8.40
CA GLU A 253 18.26 -8.58 8.10
C GLU A 253 17.07 -9.44 8.58
N GLU A 254 16.35 -9.00 9.61
CA GLU A 254 15.17 -9.71 10.14
C GLU A 254 13.98 -9.58 9.19
N PHE A 255 13.72 -8.38 8.66
CA PHE A 255 12.71 -8.18 7.63
C PHE A 255 13.03 -9.04 6.39
N GLU A 256 14.28 -8.99 5.90
CA GLU A 256 14.69 -9.79 4.74
C GLU A 256 14.47 -11.31 4.99
N ALA A 257 14.79 -11.81 6.19
CA ALA A 257 14.58 -13.21 6.52
C ALA A 257 13.10 -13.61 6.51
N VAL A 258 12.20 -12.74 6.98
CA VAL A 258 10.75 -12.98 6.92
C VAL A 258 10.25 -12.97 5.48
N ILE A 259 10.75 -12.06 4.65
CA ILE A 259 10.43 -12.02 3.21
C ILE A 259 10.84 -13.32 2.51
N ASP A 260 12.06 -13.80 2.77
CA ASP A 260 12.55 -15.03 2.15
C ASP A 260 11.78 -16.29 2.59
N GLU A 261 11.17 -16.28 3.76
CA GLU A 261 10.41 -17.43 4.30
C GLU A 261 8.92 -17.39 3.91
N GLU A 262 8.26 -16.24 4.02
CA GLU A 262 6.80 -16.13 3.93
C GLU A 262 6.31 -15.50 2.60
N PHE A 263 7.19 -14.85 1.84
CA PHE A 263 6.84 -14.09 0.64
C PHE A 263 7.60 -14.56 -0.61
N GLU A 264 7.80 -15.88 -0.72
CA GLU A 264 8.44 -16.51 -1.89
C GLU A 264 7.78 -16.08 -3.21
N GLY A 265 8.60 -15.61 -4.15
CA GLY A 265 8.14 -15.16 -5.47
C GLY A 265 7.88 -13.66 -5.58
N PHE A 266 7.93 -12.90 -4.48
CA PHE A 266 8.04 -11.45 -4.58
C PHE A 266 9.39 -11.05 -5.13
N GLY A 267 9.38 -10.13 -6.11
CA GLY A 267 10.62 -9.54 -6.56
C GLY A 267 11.09 -8.50 -5.55
N LYS A 268 12.36 -8.60 -5.15
CA LYS A 268 13.00 -7.68 -4.23
C LYS A 268 13.32 -6.35 -4.94
N PRO A 269 13.26 -5.20 -4.22
CA PRO A 269 13.75 -3.93 -4.77
C PRO A 269 15.26 -3.94 -4.99
N GLU A 270 15.76 -3.10 -5.90
CA GLU A 270 17.20 -3.01 -6.22
C GLU A 270 18.09 -2.74 -5.00
N TRP A 271 17.59 -2.02 -4.00
CA TRP A 271 18.36 -1.69 -2.79
C TRP A 271 18.57 -2.90 -1.85
N MET A 272 17.76 -3.96 -2.01
CA MET A 272 17.78 -5.17 -1.18
C MET A 272 18.62 -6.30 -1.82
N GLU A 273 19.08 -6.16 -3.07
CA GLU A 273 19.87 -7.18 -3.80
C GLU A 273 21.39 -7.16 -3.57
#